data_AF-A0A932SSA3-F1
#
_entry.id   AF-A0A932SSA3-F1
#
_cell.length_a   1.000
_cell.length_b   1.000
_cell.length_c   1.000
_cell.angle_alpha   90.00
_cell.angle_beta   90.00
_cell.angle_gamma   90.00
#
_symmetry.space_group_name_H-M   'P 1'
#
loop_
_entity.id
_entity.type
_entity.pdbx_description
1 polymer ?
#
loop_
_entity_poly.entity_id
_entity_poly.type
_entity_poly.pdbx_seq_one_letter_code
_entity_poly.pdbx_strand_id
1 'polypeptide(L)'
;SRKMQQDDLLINVSSLLGGPVHVSKSPSVVVRVFLPPFEQWEQRVGASFGFRAELEGGSVQPVTHKGFFSTSRRMKRKEEAYWPGFFIQYNGHDGPNKEPSALLLVRAGTQGEDIVGPRITQTGWWTLGMAFTPDGQTHFYASPGVDPLTEKDHITTTKPYGHTAEKLNTFFFNVVNGDDGRTWSTEWIVDDPALYIYTR
;
A
#
# COMPACT_ATOMS: atom_id res chain seq x y z
N SER A 1 3.15 26.62 -11.94
CA SER A 1 4.16 25.58 -11.63
C SER A 1 3.42 24.28 -11.39
N ARG A 2 3.95 23.13 -11.81
CA ARG A 2 3.34 21.83 -11.46
C ARG A 2 3.51 21.59 -9.96
N LYS A 3 2.41 21.36 -9.25
CA LYS A 3 2.43 21.01 -7.82
C LYS A 3 1.94 19.58 -7.65
N MET A 4 2.73 18.76 -6.96
CA MET A 4 2.31 17.39 -6.64
C MET A 4 1.11 17.42 -5.69
N GLN A 5 0.07 16.67 -6.03
CA GLN A 5 -1.13 16.47 -5.23
C GLN A 5 -1.47 14.98 -5.15
N GLN A 6 -2.39 14.65 -4.24
CA GLN A 6 -2.90 13.30 -4.04
C GLN A 6 -4.37 13.37 -3.66
N ASP A 7 -5.19 12.60 -4.36
CA ASP A 7 -6.60 12.39 -4.02
C ASP A 7 -6.79 11.01 -3.40
N ASP A 8 -7.56 10.95 -2.31
CA ASP A 8 -7.75 9.73 -1.52
C ASP A 8 -9.22 9.28 -1.56
N LEU A 9 -9.44 8.02 -1.97
CA LEU A 9 -10.73 7.36 -1.87
C LEU A 9 -10.66 6.27 -0.80
N LEU A 10 -11.32 6.50 0.33
CA LEU A 10 -11.30 5.59 1.48
C LEU A 10 -12.56 4.72 1.52
N ILE A 11 -12.38 3.43 1.85
CA ILE A 11 -13.50 2.52 2.12
C ILE A 11 -13.77 2.50 3.61
N ASN A 12 -14.99 2.85 4.01
CA ASN A 12 -15.33 3.04 5.41
C ASN A 12 -15.59 1.71 6.17
N VAL A 13 -14.56 0.86 6.28
CA VAL A 13 -14.61 -0.45 6.93
C VAL A 13 -15.09 -0.33 8.38
N SER A 14 -14.47 0.55 9.18
CA SER A 14 -14.83 0.72 10.58
C SER A 14 -16.30 1.10 10.79
N SER A 15 -16.89 1.97 9.94
CA SER A 15 -18.32 2.28 10.09
C SER A 15 -19.21 1.15 9.59
N LEU A 16 -18.81 0.44 8.54
CA LEU A 16 -19.57 -0.70 7.99
C LEU A 16 -19.62 -1.89 8.95
N LEU A 17 -18.55 -2.11 9.74
CA LEU A 17 -18.41 -3.28 10.61
C LEU A 17 -18.55 -2.96 12.12
N GLY A 18 -18.82 -1.71 12.48
CA GLY A 18 -18.95 -1.28 13.87
C GLY A 18 -17.62 -1.17 14.63
N GLY A 19 -16.50 -1.05 13.91
CA GLY A 19 -15.16 -0.89 14.47
C GLY A 19 -14.08 -1.53 13.59
N PRO A 20 -12.81 -1.35 13.97
CA PRO A 20 -11.69 -1.93 13.24
C PRO A 20 -11.62 -3.46 13.39
N VAL A 21 -11.05 -4.13 12.39
CA VAL A 21 -10.96 -5.59 12.33
C VAL A 21 -9.64 -6.06 12.94
N HIS A 22 -9.71 -6.85 14.01
CA HIS A 22 -8.51 -7.40 14.64
C HIS A 22 -7.80 -8.42 13.72
N VAL A 23 -6.46 -8.38 13.64
CA VAL A 23 -5.67 -9.27 12.76
C VAL A 23 -5.75 -10.74 13.12
N SER A 24 -6.20 -11.08 14.34
CA SER A 24 -6.51 -12.48 14.71
C SER A 24 -7.65 -13.08 13.88
N LYS A 25 -8.44 -12.26 13.19
CA LYS A 25 -9.44 -12.69 12.20
C LYS A 25 -8.87 -12.83 10.78
N SER A 26 -7.55 -12.75 10.64
CA SER A 26 -6.81 -12.85 9.38
C SER A 26 -7.45 -12.06 8.22
N PRO A 27 -7.70 -10.75 8.39
CA PRO A 27 -8.34 -9.98 7.33
C PRO A 27 -7.44 -9.91 6.09
N SER A 28 -8.06 -9.88 4.91
CA SER A 28 -7.37 -9.59 3.66
C SER A 28 -8.21 -8.66 2.79
N VAL A 29 -7.53 -7.79 2.06
CA VAL A 29 -8.15 -6.84 1.13
C VAL A 29 -7.63 -7.10 -0.27
N VAL A 30 -8.54 -7.11 -1.25
CA VAL A 30 -8.26 -7.42 -2.66
C VAL A 30 -8.95 -6.40 -3.53
N VAL A 31 -8.34 -6.05 -4.66
CA VAL A 31 -8.93 -5.16 -5.65
C VAL A 31 -8.48 -5.53 -7.06
N ARG A 32 -9.32 -5.22 -8.04
CA ARG A 32 -8.97 -5.26 -9.46
C ARG A 32 -8.81 -3.83 -9.95
N VAL A 33 -7.70 -3.53 -10.63
CA VAL A 33 -7.43 -2.21 -11.19
C VAL A 33 -7.14 -2.33 -12.68
N PHE A 34 -7.81 -1.52 -13.49
CA PHE A 34 -7.48 -1.40 -14.91
C PHE A 34 -6.43 -0.31 -15.09
N LEU A 35 -5.29 -0.68 -15.66
CA LEU A 35 -4.26 0.24 -16.10
C LEU A 35 -4.58 0.63 -17.54
N PRO A 36 -4.89 1.90 -17.86
CA PRO A 36 -5.07 2.30 -19.24
C PRO A 36 -3.74 2.20 -20.02
N PRO A 37 -3.77 2.19 -21.36
CA PRO A 37 -2.55 2.32 -22.18
C PRO A 37 -1.66 3.47 -21.71
N PHE A 38 -0.33 3.29 -21.72
CA PHE A 38 0.62 4.27 -21.17
C PHE A 38 0.52 5.65 -21.83
N GLU A 39 0.03 5.72 -23.06
CA GLU A 39 -0.21 6.96 -23.81
C GLU A 39 -1.29 7.83 -23.17
N GLN A 40 -2.17 7.24 -22.36
CA GLN A 40 -3.24 7.94 -21.65
C GLN A 40 -2.82 8.37 -20.24
N TRP A 41 -1.62 8.01 -19.80
CA TRP A 41 -1.15 8.39 -18.47
C TRP A 41 -0.71 9.85 -18.50
N GLU A 42 -0.87 10.50 -17.34
CA GLU A 42 -0.22 11.78 -17.07
C GLU A 42 1.27 11.68 -17.43
N GLN A 43 1.77 12.61 -18.26
CA GLN A 43 3.16 12.62 -18.72
C GLN A 43 4.09 13.14 -17.61
N ARG A 44 4.26 12.28 -16.59
CA ARG A 44 5.02 12.54 -15.37
C ARG A 44 5.61 11.25 -14.83
N VAL A 45 6.89 11.29 -14.44
CA VAL A 45 7.56 10.18 -13.76
C VAL A 45 7.21 10.20 -12.27
N GLY A 46 6.99 9.01 -11.69
CA GLY A 46 6.75 8.81 -10.25
C GLY A 46 5.48 8.02 -9.95
N ALA A 47 5.12 7.93 -8.68
CA ALA A 47 3.88 7.29 -8.24
C ALA A 47 2.67 7.90 -8.95
N SER A 48 1.76 7.08 -9.47
CA SER A 48 0.55 7.52 -10.18
C SER A 48 -0.72 6.98 -9.51
N PHE A 49 -0.69 5.74 -9.03
CA PHE A 49 -1.79 5.11 -8.29
C PHE A 49 -1.28 4.41 -7.03
N GLY A 50 -2.08 4.37 -5.98
CA GLY A 50 -1.81 3.60 -4.77
C GLY A 50 -3.01 2.77 -4.32
N PHE A 51 -2.73 1.59 -3.76
CA PHE A 51 -3.71 0.76 -3.06
C PHE A 51 -3.14 0.39 -1.69
N ARG A 52 -3.74 0.91 -0.63
CA ARG A 52 -3.14 0.91 0.71
C ARG A 52 -4.15 0.53 1.77
N ALA A 53 -3.64 0.08 2.90
CA ALA A 53 -4.43 -0.20 4.10
C ALA A 53 -4.01 0.74 5.21
N GLU A 54 -4.94 1.08 6.09
CA GLU A 54 -4.63 1.70 7.38
C GLU A 54 -4.65 0.61 8.44
N LEU A 55 -3.51 0.43 9.11
CA LEU A 55 -3.35 -0.49 10.21
C LEU A 55 -3.07 0.27 11.50
N GLU A 56 -3.58 -0.27 12.60
CA GLU A 56 -3.14 0.05 13.95
C GLU A 56 -2.20 -1.06 14.43
N GLY A 57 -1.11 -0.65 15.07
CA GLY A 57 -0.16 -1.57 15.66
C GLY A 57 1.04 -0.84 16.23
N GLY A 58 2.06 -1.57 16.66
CA GLY A 58 3.16 -0.94 17.37
C GLY A 58 4.52 -1.57 17.18
N SER A 59 5.54 -0.77 17.45
CA SER A 59 6.91 -1.23 17.63
C SER A 59 7.34 -1.00 19.07
N VAL A 60 8.28 -1.82 19.54
CA VAL A 60 8.87 -1.68 20.86
C VAL A 60 10.12 -0.81 20.72
N GLN A 61 10.11 0.38 21.31
CA GLN A 61 11.20 1.36 21.17
C GLN A 61 11.92 1.57 22.52
N PRO A 62 13.26 1.76 22.50
CA PRO A 62 14.01 2.11 23.70
C PRO A 62 13.72 3.56 24.12
N VAL A 63 13.42 3.77 25.39
CA VAL A 63 13.27 5.09 26.00
C VAL A 63 14.61 5.51 26.58
N THR A 64 15.26 6.52 25.98
CA THR A 64 16.43 7.17 26.55
C THR A 64 16.00 8.28 27.51
N HIS A 65 16.19 8.08 28.82
CA HIS A 65 16.14 9.17 29.79
C HIS A 65 17.47 9.95 29.75
N LYS A 66 17.42 11.25 29.48
CA LYS A 66 18.54 12.17 29.70
C LYS A 66 18.68 12.44 31.20
N GLY A 67 19.37 11.56 31.92
CA GLY A 67 19.71 11.72 33.32
C GLY A 67 21.01 11.00 33.64
N PHE A 68 21.97 11.73 34.20
CA PHE A 68 23.23 11.18 34.67
C PHE A 68 22.92 10.11 35.74
N PHE A 69 23.46 8.90 35.59
CA PHE A 69 23.37 7.73 36.50
C PHE A 69 22.24 6.69 36.33
N SER A 70 21.69 6.45 35.12
CA SER A 70 20.82 5.28 34.89
C SER A 70 21.09 4.57 33.56
N THR A 71 21.67 3.36 33.63
CA THR A 71 22.02 2.50 32.48
C THR A 71 20.89 1.57 32.00
N SER A 72 19.69 1.63 32.59
CA SER A 72 18.59 0.74 32.16
C SER A 72 17.90 1.27 30.90
N ARG A 73 18.08 0.58 29.76
CA ARG A 73 17.25 0.77 28.56
C ARG A 73 15.84 0.24 28.84
N ARG A 74 14.90 1.14 29.16
CA ARG A 74 13.49 0.78 29.31
C ARG A 74 12.85 0.73 27.93
N MET A 75 12.27 -0.41 27.57
CA MET A 75 11.51 -0.54 26.33
C MET A 75 10.06 -0.07 26.56
N LYS A 76 9.51 0.72 25.62
CA LYS A 76 8.11 1.15 25.63
C LYS A 76 7.45 0.76 24.31
N ARG A 77 6.25 0.18 24.39
CA ARG A 77 5.39 -0.04 23.22
C ARG A 77 4.80 1.30 22.80
N LYS A 78 4.91 1.61 21.51
CA LYS A 78 4.29 2.77 20.88
C LYS A 78 3.30 2.23 19.86
N GLU A 79 2.02 2.45 20.09
CA GLU A 79 0.93 2.11 19.17
C GLU A 79 0.68 3.32 18.27
N GLU A 80 0.67 3.10 16.96
CA GLU A 80 0.53 4.12 15.93
C GLU A 80 -0.28 3.59 14.75
N ALA A 81 -0.96 4.49 14.06
CA ALA A 81 -1.51 4.20 12.74
C ALA A 81 -0.38 4.25 11.70
N TYR A 82 -0.39 3.32 10.75
CA TYR A 82 0.54 3.29 9.63
C TYR A 82 -0.12 2.71 8.38
N TRP A 83 0.46 3.02 7.21
CA TRP A 83 -0.24 2.84 5.93
C TRP A 83 0.57 2.03 4.90
N PRO A 84 0.71 0.71 5.07
CA PRO A 84 1.37 -0.11 4.06
C PRO A 84 0.53 -0.21 2.78
N GLY A 85 1.18 -0.55 1.68
CA GLY A 85 0.47 -0.88 0.45
C GLY A 85 1.32 -0.83 -0.80
N PHE A 86 0.65 -0.68 -1.92
CA PHE A 86 1.24 -0.59 -3.24
C PHE A 86 1.26 0.86 -3.74
N PHE A 87 2.29 1.19 -4.51
CA PHE A 87 2.27 2.27 -5.48
C PHE A 87 2.60 1.73 -6.86
N ILE A 88 1.84 2.13 -7.87
CA ILE A 88 2.20 1.96 -9.27
C ILE A 88 3.00 3.20 -9.67
N GLN A 89 4.30 3.02 -9.89
CA GLN A 89 5.20 4.07 -10.32
C GLN A 89 5.37 4.04 -11.84
N TYR A 90 5.03 5.15 -12.52
CA TYR A 90 5.28 5.31 -13.94
C TYR A 90 6.71 5.75 -14.19
N ASN A 91 7.41 5.03 -15.07
CA ASN A 91 8.74 5.38 -15.56
C ASN A 91 8.63 5.74 -17.05
N GLY A 92 7.84 6.79 -17.35
CA GLY A 92 7.54 7.25 -18.72
C GLY A 92 8.77 7.63 -19.56
N HIS A 93 8.51 8.13 -20.77
CA HIS A 93 9.53 8.37 -21.81
C HIS A 93 10.63 9.39 -21.44
N ASP A 94 10.35 10.32 -20.53
CA ASP A 94 11.32 11.33 -20.09
C ASP A 94 12.31 10.81 -19.02
N GLY A 95 12.17 9.55 -18.60
CA GLY A 95 13.14 8.84 -17.77
C GLY A 95 14.28 8.22 -18.59
N PRO A 96 15.28 7.59 -17.94
CA PRO A 96 16.38 6.92 -18.65
C PRO A 96 15.95 5.68 -19.48
N ASN A 97 14.67 5.27 -19.40
CA ASN A 97 14.13 4.11 -20.09
C ASN A 97 13.54 4.49 -21.45
N LYS A 98 13.96 3.79 -22.51
CA LYS A 98 13.48 4.03 -23.89
C LYS A 98 12.02 3.64 -24.11
N GLU A 99 11.54 2.65 -23.37
CA GLU A 99 10.17 2.13 -23.46
C GLU A 99 9.37 2.45 -22.20
N PRO A 100 8.11 2.90 -22.34
CA PRO A 100 7.27 3.24 -21.21
C PRO A 100 6.99 1.97 -20.41
N SER A 101 7.16 2.06 -19.10
CA SER A 101 6.85 0.97 -18.19
C SER A 101 6.47 1.51 -16.83
N ALA A 102 5.77 0.69 -16.07
CA ALA A 102 5.52 0.96 -14.66
C ALA A 102 6.18 -0.10 -13.77
N LEU A 103 6.34 0.24 -12.50
CA LEU A 103 6.79 -0.68 -11.45
C LEU A 103 5.73 -0.70 -10.36
N LEU A 104 5.40 -1.90 -9.89
CA LEU A 104 4.68 -2.04 -8.64
C LEU A 104 5.70 -1.93 -7.49
N LEU A 105 5.52 -0.94 -6.63
CA LEU A 105 6.32 -0.74 -5.43
C LEU A 105 5.50 -1.12 -4.21
N VAL A 106 6.04 -1.97 -3.35
CA VAL A 106 5.44 -2.28 -2.05
C VAL A 106 6.04 -1.33 -1.02
N ARG A 107 5.26 -0.33 -0.61
CA ARG A 107 5.61 0.60 0.47
C ARG A 107 5.35 -0.06 1.81
N ALA A 108 6.27 -0.94 2.20
CA ALA A 108 6.16 -1.72 3.44
C ALA A 108 7.50 -2.28 3.94
N GLY A 109 8.63 -1.71 3.54
CA GLY A 109 9.93 -2.09 4.08
C GLY A 109 9.98 -1.93 5.60
N THR A 110 10.76 -2.76 6.28
CA THR A 110 10.83 -2.74 7.74
C THR A 110 11.50 -1.45 8.26
N GLN A 111 12.30 -0.78 7.45
CA GLN A 111 12.88 0.54 7.76
C GLN A 111 12.15 1.68 7.02
N GLY A 112 11.01 1.39 6.40
CA GLY A 112 10.20 2.34 5.63
C GLY A 112 10.62 2.53 4.18
N GLU A 113 11.55 1.71 3.68
CA GLU A 113 11.92 1.63 2.28
C GLU A 113 10.80 1.04 1.41
N ASP A 114 10.83 1.40 0.13
CA ASP A 114 9.99 0.76 -0.89
C ASP A 114 10.66 -0.54 -1.36
N ILE A 115 9.88 -1.62 -1.44
CA ILE A 115 10.32 -2.91 -1.97
C ILE A 115 9.87 -3.01 -3.42
N VAL A 116 10.81 -3.35 -4.32
CA VAL A 116 10.54 -3.46 -5.75
C VAL A 116 9.75 -4.75 -6.01
N GLY A 117 8.53 -4.60 -6.54
CA GLY A 117 7.70 -5.69 -7.02
C GLY A 117 7.81 -5.89 -8.54
N PRO A 118 6.82 -6.57 -9.16
CA PRO A 118 6.82 -6.83 -10.59
C PRO A 118 6.88 -5.57 -11.45
N ARG A 119 7.61 -5.67 -12.57
CA ARG A 119 7.58 -4.67 -13.63
C ARG A 119 6.35 -4.86 -14.49
N ILE A 120 5.67 -3.77 -14.78
CA ILE A 120 4.48 -3.71 -15.63
C ILE A 120 4.93 -3.19 -17.00
N THR A 121 5.08 -4.10 -17.95
CA THR A 121 5.41 -3.80 -19.35
C THR A 121 4.21 -3.87 -20.27
N GLN A 122 3.09 -4.40 -19.79
CA GLN A 122 1.81 -4.46 -20.48
C GLN A 122 0.72 -3.97 -19.53
N THR A 123 -0.09 -3.04 -20.01
CA THR A 123 -1.23 -2.47 -19.28
C THR A 123 -2.44 -3.40 -19.41
N GLY A 124 -3.57 -3.03 -18.80
CA GLY A 124 -4.75 -3.87 -18.66
C GLY A 124 -5.09 -4.15 -17.21
N TRP A 125 -5.84 -5.22 -16.96
CA TRP A 125 -6.27 -5.60 -15.63
C TRP A 125 -5.12 -6.14 -14.78
N TRP A 126 -5.11 -5.76 -13.51
CA TRP A 126 -4.25 -6.30 -12.48
C TRP A 126 -5.06 -6.56 -11.21
N THR A 127 -4.77 -7.65 -10.53
CA THR A 127 -5.35 -7.97 -9.23
C THR A 127 -4.28 -7.75 -8.16
N LEU A 128 -4.60 -6.95 -7.14
CA LEU A 128 -3.70 -6.59 -6.04
C LEU A 128 -4.31 -7.04 -4.71
N GLY A 129 -3.48 -7.53 -3.78
CA GLY A 129 -3.96 -8.04 -2.51
C GLY A 129 -3.00 -7.83 -1.35
N MET A 130 -3.56 -7.57 -0.17
CA MET A 130 -2.84 -7.58 1.10
C MET A 130 -3.56 -8.50 2.09
N ALA A 131 -2.80 -9.34 2.79
CA ALA A 131 -3.32 -10.16 3.89
C ALA A 131 -2.58 -9.83 5.19
N PHE A 132 -3.33 -9.70 6.28
CA PHE A 132 -2.80 -9.32 7.59
C PHE A 132 -2.89 -10.51 8.53
N THR A 133 -1.74 -10.96 9.03
CA THR A 133 -1.64 -12.23 9.75
C THR A 133 -1.79 -12.08 11.27
N PRO A 134 -2.18 -13.13 11.99
CA PRO A 134 -2.31 -13.08 13.46
C PRO A 134 -1.02 -12.77 14.22
N ASP A 135 0.15 -13.02 13.63
CA ASP A 135 1.46 -12.65 14.18
C ASP A 135 1.90 -11.21 13.81
N GLY A 136 0.99 -10.46 13.17
CA GLY A 136 1.10 -9.04 12.89
C GLY A 136 2.04 -8.71 11.72
N GLN A 137 2.19 -9.62 10.76
CA GLN A 137 2.86 -9.37 9.49
C GLN A 137 1.83 -9.03 8.39
N THR A 138 2.33 -8.50 7.28
CA THR A 138 1.55 -8.23 6.08
C THR A 138 2.15 -8.99 4.90
N HIS A 139 1.32 -9.79 4.23
CA HIS A 139 1.64 -10.43 2.96
C HIS A 139 1.12 -9.58 1.80
N PHE A 140 1.93 -9.43 0.75
CA PHE A 140 1.59 -8.67 -0.45
C PHE A 140 1.55 -9.58 -1.66
N TYR A 141 0.51 -9.44 -2.47
CA TYR A 141 0.27 -10.26 -3.65
C TYR A 141 -0.10 -9.37 -4.85
N ALA A 142 0.37 -9.73 -6.04
CA ALA A 142 -0.12 -9.11 -7.27
C ALA A 142 0.07 -10.02 -8.48
N SER A 143 -0.89 -9.96 -9.41
CA SER A 143 -0.78 -10.65 -10.70
C SER A 143 -1.50 -9.87 -11.81
N PRO A 144 -1.06 -9.99 -13.07
CA PRO A 144 -1.82 -9.51 -14.21
C PRO A 144 -3.11 -10.31 -14.38
N GLY A 145 -4.17 -9.65 -14.84
CA GLY A 145 -5.49 -10.23 -15.02
C GLY A 145 -6.45 -9.96 -13.87
N VAL A 146 -7.58 -10.67 -13.91
CA VAL A 146 -8.70 -10.54 -12.94
C VAL A 146 -8.90 -11.81 -12.10
N ASP A 147 -7.99 -12.78 -12.25
CA ASP A 147 -8.11 -14.07 -11.55
C ASP A 147 -7.83 -13.91 -10.04
N PRO A 148 -8.44 -14.76 -9.19
CA PRO A 148 -8.14 -14.75 -7.77
C PRO A 148 -6.65 -14.97 -7.49
N LEU A 149 -6.10 -14.18 -6.58
CA LEU A 149 -4.72 -14.30 -6.13
C LEU A 149 -4.49 -15.61 -5.38
N THR A 150 -3.31 -16.18 -5.60
CA THR A 150 -2.84 -17.44 -5.02
C THR A 150 -1.48 -17.23 -4.35
N GLU A 151 -0.97 -18.28 -3.69
CA GLU A 151 0.38 -18.28 -3.12
C GLU A 151 1.48 -17.98 -4.16
N LYS A 152 1.26 -18.32 -5.44
CA LYS A 152 2.22 -18.05 -6.52
C LYS A 152 2.36 -16.56 -6.83
N ASP A 153 1.36 -15.77 -6.47
CA ASP A 153 1.30 -14.33 -6.74
C ASP A 153 1.92 -13.52 -5.59
N HIS A 154 2.49 -14.20 -4.59
CA HIS A 154 3.18 -13.60 -3.46
C HIS A 154 4.40 -12.80 -3.91
N ILE A 155 4.50 -11.56 -3.46
CA ILE A 155 5.64 -10.69 -3.71
C ILE A 155 6.57 -10.71 -2.51
N THR A 156 6.03 -10.42 -1.32
CA THR A 156 6.83 -10.27 -0.10
C THR A 156 5.98 -10.36 1.16
N THR A 157 6.66 -10.53 2.29
CA THR A 157 6.09 -10.47 3.62
C THR A 157 6.96 -9.60 4.50
N THR A 158 6.34 -8.65 5.18
CA THR A 158 7.07 -7.75 6.07
C THR A 158 6.28 -7.44 7.33
N LYS A 159 7.00 -6.90 8.32
CA LYS A 159 6.44 -6.03 9.34
C LYS A 159 6.63 -4.59 8.85
N PRO A 160 5.61 -3.94 8.26
CA PRO A 160 5.78 -2.65 7.64
C PRO A 160 6.28 -1.62 8.66
N TYR A 161 7.35 -0.91 8.33
CA TYR A 161 8.01 0.07 9.20
C TYR A 161 8.43 -0.50 10.57
N GLY A 162 8.56 -1.83 10.68
CA GLY A 162 8.89 -2.53 11.92
C GLY A 162 7.73 -2.62 12.92
N HIS A 163 6.51 -2.24 12.52
CA HIS A 163 5.31 -2.39 13.35
C HIS A 163 4.77 -3.82 13.29
N THR A 164 4.28 -4.31 14.42
CA THR A 164 3.44 -5.51 14.47
C THR A 164 2.00 -5.06 14.36
N ALA A 165 1.29 -5.52 13.31
CA ALA A 165 -0.11 -5.20 13.07
C ALA A 165 -1.02 -5.80 14.14
N GLU A 166 -2.06 -5.07 14.50
CA GLU A 166 -3.05 -5.48 15.50
C GLU A 166 -4.47 -5.34 14.99
N LYS A 167 -4.76 -4.26 14.26
CA LYS A 167 -6.08 -4.03 13.66
C LYS A 167 -5.96 -3.43 12.26
N LEU A 168 -6.92 -3.77 11.41
CA LEU A 168 -7.21 -3.12 10.14
C LEU A 168 -8.35 -2.12 10.33
N ASN A 169 -8.08 -0.84 10.06
CA ASN A 169 -9.07 0.23 10.17
C ASN A 169 -9.83 0.45 8.86
N THR A 170 -9.11 0.49 7.74
CA THR A 170 -9.65 0.77 6.41
C THR A 170 -8.65 0.34 5.33
N PHE A 171 -9.09 0.36 4.08
CA PHE A 171 -8.23 0.37 2.91
C PHE A 171 -8.73 1.43 1.93
N PHE A 172 -7.82 1.93 1.11
CA PHE A 172 -8.03 3.12 0.33
C PHE A 172 -7.15 3.16 -0.92
N PHE A 173 -7.50 4.08 -1.80
CA PHE A 173 -6.82 4.31 -3.05
C PHE A 173 -6.27 5.71 -3.09
N ASN A 174 -5.10 5.87 -3.70
CA ASN A 174 -4.49 7.16 -3.95
C ASN A 174 -4.38 7.38 -5.47
N VAL A 175 -4.77 8.57 -5.93
CA VAL A 175 -4.42 9.04 -7.28
C VAL A 175 -3.45 10.21 -7.12
N VAL A 176 -2.21 10.00 -7.54
CA VAL A 176 -1.14 11.00 -7.40
C VAL A 176 -1.00 11.75 -8.71
N ASN A 177 -1.12 13.07 -8.67
CA ASN A 177 -1.18 13.91 -9.85
C ASN A 177 -0.31 15.17 -9.74
N GLY A 178 0.02 15.77 -10.88
CA GLY A 178 0.69 17.07 -10.99
C GLY A 178 -0.29 18.17 -11.36
N ASP A 179 -0.79 18.90 -10.36
CA ASP A 179 -1.68 20.05 -10.56
C ASP A 179 -0.95 21.17 -11.32
N ASP A 180 -1.44 21.44 -12.52
CA ASP A 180 -1.05 22.56 -13.37
C ASP A 180 -2.23 23.47 -13.73
N GLY A 181 -3.40 23.24 -13.13
CA GLY A 181 -4.66 23.93 -13.40
C GLY A 181 -5.23 23.71 -14.81
N ARG A 182 -4.75 22.72 -15.57
CA ARG A 182 -5.12 22.50 -16.99
C ARG A 182 -5.39 21.05 -17.35
N THR A 183 -4.68 20.13 -16.73
CA THR A 183 -4.73 18.70 -17.05
C THR A 183 -5.41 17.90 -15.94
N TRP A 184 -5.89 16.71 -16.31
CA TRP A 184 -6.48 15.75 -15.37
C TRP A 184 -5.49 14.65 -15.06
N SER A 185 -5.66 14.03 -13.90
CA SER A 185 -4.94 12.82 -13.53
C SER A 185 -5.23 11.67 -14.50
N THR A 186 -4.33 10.68 -14.55
CA THR A 186 -4.62 9.41 -15.25
C THR A 186 -5.94 8.83 -14.75
N GLU A 187 -6.82 8.41 -15.66
CA GLU A 187 -8.07 7.77 -15.31
C GLU A 187 -7.81 6.33 -14.84
N TRP A 188 -8.29 6.00 -13.64
CA TRP A 188 -8.14 4.68 -13.03
C TRP A 188 -9.50 4.04 -12.87
N ILE A 189 -9.64 2.78 -13.30
CA ILE A 189 -10.82 1.97 -12.97
C ILE A 189 -10.45 1.06 -11.81
N VAL A 190 -11.13 1.28 -10.69
CA VAL A 190 -11.10 0.41 -9.51
C VAL A 190 -12.36 -0.44 -9.54
N ASP A 191 -12.19 -1.75 -9.66
CA ASP A 191 -13.27 -2.72 -9.71
C ASP A 191 -13.22 -3.68 -8.52
N ASP A 192 -14.40 -4.01 -8.01
CA ASP A 192 -14.66 -5.04 -6.99
C ASP A 192 -13.67 -5.04 -5.80
N PRO A 193 -13.57 -3.92 -5.07
CA PRO A 193 -12.82 -3.89 -3.83
C PRO A 193 -13.48 -4.80 -2.80
N ALA A 194 -12.74 -5.79 -2.30
CA ALA A 194 -13.24 -6.79 -1.38
C ALA A 194 -12.42 -6.83 -0.08
N LEU A 195 -13.13 -7.03 1.05
CA LEU A 195 -12.55 -7.35 2.36
C LEU A 195 -13.03 -8.74 2.77
N TYR A 196 -12.10 -9.66 2.97
CA TYR A 196 -12.39 -10.99 3.51
C TYR A 196 -11.95 -11.04 4.97
N ILE A 197 -12.80 -11.61 5.82
CA ILE A 197 -12.54 -11.77 7.25
C ILE A 197 -12.89 -13.19 7.63
N TYR A 198 -12.03 -13.84 8.38
CA TYR A 198 -12.35 -15.14 8.95
C TYR A 198 -13.33 -14.97 10.13
N THR A 199 -14.56 -15.46 9.95
CA THR A 199 -15.57 -15.55 11.01
C THR A 199 -15.68 -16.99 11.47
N ARG A 200 -15.40 -17.23 12.76
CA ARG A 200 -15.77 -18.50 13.42
C ARG A 200 -17.18 -18.39 13.96
#